data_AF-A0A6N3E0W0-F1
#
_entry.id   AF-A0A6N3E0W0-F1
#
_cell.length_a   1.000
_cell.length_b   1.000
_cell.length_c   1.000
_cell.angle_alpha   90.00
_cell.angle_beta   90.00
_cell.angle_gamma   90.00
#
_symmetry.space_group_name_H-M   'P 1'
#
loop_
_entity.id
_entity.type
_entity.pdbx_description
1 polymer ?
#
loop_
_entity_poly.entity_id
_entity_poly.type
_entity_poly.pdbx_seq_one_letter_code
_entity_poly.pdbx_strand_id
1 'polypeptide(L)'
;MGRIGKLECDFIARRRNAYAYIQVSMSIADRGVEEREYRPFGHIRDGYPRYLFTLDPLLQERDGVRHLNMASFMQDGGDLI
;
A
#
# COMPACT_ATOMS: atom_id res chain seq x y z
N MET A 1 3.69 -1.83 12.45
CA MET A 1 2.94 -3.08 12.17
C MET A 1 1.53 -2.94 12.72
N GLY A 2 0.61 -2.47 11.87
CA GLY A 2 -0.83 -2.55 12.14
C GLY A 2 -1.30 -3.99 11.93
N ARG A 3 -2.22 -4.49 12.77
CA ARG A 3 -2.69 -5.87 12.67
C ARG A 3 -4.21 -5.91 12.69
N ILE A 4 -4.81 -6.46 11.63
CA ILE A 4 -6.23 -6.84 11.58
C ILE A 4 -6.29 -8.32 11.24
N GLY A 5 -6.60 -9.17 12.23
CA GLY A 5 -6.60 -10.62 12.06
C GLY A 5 -5.20 -11.19 11.72
N LYS A 6 -5.10 -11.99 10.64
CA LYS A 6 -3.82 -12.57 10.14
C LYS A 6 -3.15 -11.69 9.06
N LEU A 7 -3.71 -10.52 8.77
CA LEU A 7 -3.19 -9.60 7.76
C LEU A 7 -2.10 -8.72 8.40
N GLU A 8 -0.90 -8.79 7.84
CA GLU A 8 0.24 -7.94 8.20
C GLU A 8 0.43 -6.94 7.06
N CYS A 9 -0.22 -5.79 7.17
CA CYS A 9 0.17 -4.58 6.45
C CYS A 9 1.01 -3.71 7.40
N ASP A 10 1.93 -2.92 6.86
CA ASP A 10 2.74 -2.03 7.71
C ASP A 10 1.86 -1.07 8.51
N PHE A 11 0.86 -0.48 7.83
CA PHE A 11 -0.09 0.46 8.38
C PHE A 11 -1.52 0.23 7.90
N ILE A 12 -2.46 0.66 8.75
CA ILE A 12 -3.87 0.79 8.41
C ILE A 12 -4.28 2.21 8.77
N ALA A 13 -4.76 2.96 7.79
CA ALA A 13 -5.31 4.29 8.01
C ALA A 13 -6.84 4.20 8.19
N ARG A 14 -7.39 5.05 9.05
CA ARG A 14 -8.83 5.12 9.32
C ARG A 14 -9.31 6.56 9.44
N ARG A 15 -10.34 6.92 8.68
CA ARG A 15 -11.06 8.20 8.78
C ARG A 15 -12.55 7.91 8.92
N ARG A 16 -13.10 8.09 10.12
CA ARG A 16 -14.47 7.70 10.48
C ARG A 16 -14.74 6.20 10.19
N ASN A 17 -15.53 5.91 9.15
CA ASN A 17 -15.90 4.57 8.69
C ASN A 17 -15.13 4.14 7.43
N ALA A 18 -14.22 4.97 6.91
CA ALA A 18 -13.34 4.61 5.82
C ALA A 18 -12.01 4.04 6.34
N TYR A 19 -11.50 3.02 5.65
CA TYR A 19 -10.21 2.40 5.93
C TYR A 19 -9.34 2.43 4.69
N ALA A 20 -8.02 2.36 4.89
CA ALA A 20 -7.06 2.07 3.85
C ALA A 20 -5.95 1.17 4.39
N TYR A 21 -5.47 0.26 3.55
CA TYR A 21 -4.37 -0.64 3.85
C TYR A 21 -3.12 -0.20 3.13
N ILE A 22 -2.00 -0.14 3.85
CA ILE A 22 -0.80 0.52 3.35
C ILE A 22 0.41 -0.39 3.59
N GLN A 23 1.16 -0.64 2.52
CA GLN A 23 2.47 -1.26 2.55
C GLN A 23 3.51 -0.25 2.05
N VAL A 24 4.71 -0.26 2.63
CA VAL A 24 5.77 0.69 2.31
C VAL A 24 7.07 -0.06 2.07
N SER A 25 7.74 0.23 0.95
CA SER A 25 9.10 -0.26 0.68
C SER A 25 9.95 0.86 0.10
N MET A 26 11.28 0.76 0.18
CA MET A 26 12.15 1.68 -0.55
C MET A 26 11.99 1.48 -2.07
N SER A 27 11.96 0.24 -2.51
CA SER A 27 11.81 -0.17 -3.90
C SER A 27 11.20 -1.57 -3.99
N ILE A 28 10.52 -1.88 -5.09
CA ILE A 28 10.06 -3.24 -5.45
C ILE A 28 10.69 -3.77 -6.75
N ALA A 29 11.83 -3.20 -7.17
CA ALA A 29 12.51 -3.64 -8.39
C ALA A 29 12.95 -5.12 -8.35
N ASP A 30 13.22 -5.65 -7.15
CA ASP A 30 13.43 -7.08 -6.94
C ASP A 30 12.09 -7.82 -6.87
N ARG A 31 11.93 -8.85 -7.71
CA ARG A 31 10.69 -9.62 -7.80
C ARG A 31 10.29 -10.31 -6.49
N GLY A 32 11.26 -10.75 -5.69
CA GLY A 32 10.97 -11.36 -4.39
C GLY A 32 10.44 -10.33 -3.38
N VAL A 33 10.97 -9.11 -3.43
CA VAL A 33 10.43 -7.98 -2.66
C VAL A 33 9.03 -7.62 -3.17
N GLU A 34 8.84 -7.48 -4.48
CA GLU A 34 7.52 -7.22 -5.07
C GLU A 34 6.48 -8.25 -4.58
N GLU A 35 6.74 -9.54 -4.77
CA GLU A 35 5.82 -10.61 -4.36
C GLU A 35 5.50 -10.55 -2.86
N ARG A 36 6.49 -10.23 -2.02
CA ARG A 36 6.31 -10.07 -0.57
C ARG A 36 5.42 -8.87 -0.22
N GLU A 37 5.66 -7.70 -0.82
CA GLU A 37 4.92 -6.47 -0.51
C GLU A 37 3.48 -6.51 -1.07
N TYR A 38 3.23 -7.21 -2.18
CA TYR A 38 1.88 -7.37 -2.73
C TYR A 38 1.05 -8.47 -2.04
N ARG A 39 1.69 -9.49 -1.47
CA ARG A 39 1.00 -10.65 -0.88
C ARG A 39 -0.07 -10.29 0.16
N PRO A 40 0.14 -9.35 1.10
CA PRO A 40 -0.90 -8.97 2.07
C PRO A 40 -2.19 -8.50 1.41
N PHE A 41 -2.10 -7.80 0.28
CA PHE A 41 -3.27 -7.25 -0.42
C PHE A 41 -4.20 -8.30 -1.02
N GLY A 42 -3.68 -9.46 -1.41
CA GLY A 42 -4.49 -10.58 -1.94
C GLY A 42 -5.38 -11.23 -0.89
N HIS A 43 -5.11 -10.99 0.39
CA HIS A 43 -5.89 -11.52 1.50
C HIS A 43 -6.98 -10.53 1.99
N ILE A 44 -6.96 -9.28 1.53
CA ILE A 44 -7.95 -8.23 1.85
C ILE A 44 -9.10 -8.29 0.84
N ARG A 45 -10.34 -8.46 1.33
CA ARG A 45 -11.55 -8.66 0.49
C ARG A 45 -12.71 -7.72 0.82
N ASP A 46 -12.46 -6.71 1.64
CA ASP A 46 -13.49 -5.77 2.11
C ASP A 46 -13.73 -4.57 1.17
N GLY A 47 -12.95 -4.48 0.09
CA GLY A 47 -13.11 -3.45 -0.95
C GLY A 47 -12.52 -2.08 -0.61
N TYR A 48 -11.90 -1.92 0.56
CA TYR A 48 -11.21 -0.67 0.89
C TYR A 48 -9.94 -0.49 0.05
N PRO A 49 -9.51 0.77 -0.19
CA PRO A 49 -8.32 1.05 -0.98
C PRO A 49 -7.06 0.46 -0.35
N ARG A 50 -6.19 -0.04 -1.23
CA ARG A 50 -4.91 -0.66 -0.90
C ARG A 50 -3.82 0.14 -1.59
N TYR A 51 -2.81 0.56 -0.83
CA TYR A 51 -1.73 1.43 -1.29
C TYR A 51 -0.39 0.76 -1.06
N LEU A 52 0.44 0.74 -2.09
CA LEU A 52 1.85 0.43 -1.97
C LEU A 52 2.63 1.72 -2.18
N PHE A 53 3.35 2.18 -1.17
CA PHE A 53 4.24 3.32 -1.32
C PHE A 53 5.67 2.86 -1.54
N THR A 54 6.31 3.38 -2.58
CA THR A 54 7.76 3.23 -2.76
C THR A 54 8.44 4.53 -3.14
N LEU A 55 9.77 4.50 -3.28
CA LEU A 55 10.53 5.59 -3.88
C LEU A 55 10.85 5.32 -5.36
N ASP A 56 10.25 4.29 -5.95
CA ASP A 56 10.50 3.94 -7.35
C ASP A 56 10.00 5.04 -8.30
N PRO A 57 10.72 5.30 -9.39
CA PRO A 57 10.28 6.24 -10.42
C PRO A 57 9.21 5.63 -11.34
N LEU A 58 9.20 4.31 -11.51
CA LEU A 58 8.18 3.59 -12.26
C LEU A 58 7.13 3.05 -11.30
N LEU A 59 5.88 3.48 -11.52
CA LEU A 59 4.71 3.02 -10.78
C LEU A 59 3.97 1.98 -11.62
N GLN A 60 3.46 0.94 -10.96
CA GLN A 60 2.72 -0.14 -11.60
C GLN A 60 1.37 -0.38 -10.94
N GLU A 61 0.37 -0.74 -11.72
CA GLU A 61 -0.92 -1.15 -11.20
C GLU A 61 -1.03 -2.68 -11.20
N ARG A 62 -1.32 -3.25 -10.04
CA ARG A 62 -1.51 -4.70 -9.87
C ARG A 62 -2.67 -4.97 -8.93
N ASP A 63 -3.61 -5.80 -9.39
CA ASP A 63 -4.76 -6.27 -8.60
C ASP A 63 -5.59 -5.14 -7.93
N GLY A 64 -5.62 -3.94 -8.55
CA GLY A 64 -6.30 -2.75 -8.02
C GLY A 64 -5.60 -2.11 -6.81
N VAL A 65 -4.33 -2.43 -6.57
CA VAL A 65 -3.46 -1.76 -5.59
C VAL A 65 -2.90 -0.49 -6.24
N ARG A 66 -3.01 0.63 -5.52
CA ARG A 66 -2.48 1.92 -5.95
C ARG A 66 -1.01 2.01 -5.55
N HIS A 67 -0.11 1.84 -6.51
CA HIS A 67 1.32 2.05 -6.30
C HIS A 67 1.65 3.52 -6.47
N LEU A 68 2.13 4.16 -5.41
CA LEU A 68 2.42 5.58 -5.38
C LEU A 68 3.88 5.83 -4.98
N ASN A 69 4.47 6.87 -5.57
CA ASN A 69 5.75 7.36 -5.08
C ASN A 69 5.52 8.18 -3.80
N MET A 70 6.19 7.81 -2.71
CA MET A 70 6.03 8.45 -1.40
C MET A 70 6.46 9.92 -1.41
N ALA A 71 7.57 10.25 -2.07
CA ALA A 71 8.08 11.62 -2.09
C ALA A 71 7.12 12.55 -2.84
N SER A 72 6.63 12.14 -4.01
CA SER A 72 5.60 12.87 -4.75
C SER A 72 4.31 13.01 -3.93
N PHE A 73 3.84 11.92 -3.31
CA PHE A 73 2.63 11.96 -2.48
C PHE A 73 2.73 12.98 -1.34
N MET A 74 3.88 13.05 -0.65
CA MET A 74 4.11 14.02 0.41
C MET A 74 4.21 15.46 -0.12
N GLN A 75 4.92 15.66 -1.23
CA GLN A 75 5.11 16.98 -1.83
C GLN A 75 3.79 17.59 -2.30
N ASP A 76 2.90 16.75 -2.85
CA ASP A 76 1.61 17.18 -3.38
C ASP A 76 0.53 17.34 -2.29
N GLY A 77 0.85 17.05 -1.02
CA GLY A 77 -0.10 17.12 0.09
C GLY A 77 -1.20 16.06 -0.03
N GLY A 78 -0.85 14.86 -0.50
CA GLY A 78 -1.82 13.80 -0.81
C GLY A 78 -2.74 13.41 0.36
N ASP A 79 -4.01 13.15 0.04
CA ASP A 79 -5.01 12.61 0.97
C ASP A 79 -5.27 11.13 0.67
N LEU A 80 -5.26 10.29 1.70
CA LEU A 80 -5.38 8.83 1.58
C LEU A 80 -6.84 8.36 1.49
N ILE A 81 -7.73 8.97 2.29
CA ILE A 81 -9.13 8.60 2.51
C ILE A 81 -9.88 9.77 3.09
#